data_AF-A0A9E5BQJ4-F1
#
_entry.id   AF-A0A9E5BQJ4-F1
#
_cell.length_a   1.000
_cell.length_b   1.000
_cell.length_c   1.000
_cell.angle_alpha   90.00
_cell.angle_beta   90.00
_cell.angle_gamma   90.00
#
_symmetry.space_group_name_H-M   'P 1'
#
loop_
_entity.id
_entity.type
_entity.pdbx_description
1 polymer ?
#
loop_
_entity_poly.entity_id
_entity_poly.type
_entity_poly.pdbx_seq_one_letter_code
_entity_poly.pdbx_strand_id
1 'polypeptide(L)'
;CPAITTAGAAVAALTQAEVKRLALLTPYPEQMTLMEQEFLEKTVPDLKVVSHRSLSVSSGLAIGDLEPVVAYRESQNIDTSQADALFLSGTNWRTVDLLRMMESDLGIPVFSANQVTMWAALGRLGIPARPGFGGLMDQS
;
A
#
# COMPACT_ATOMS: atom_id res chain seq x y z
N CYS A 1 -0.72 -17.21 -20.66
CA CYS A 1 0.40 -16.49 -20.01
C CYS A 1 0.05 -16.20 -18.56
N PRO A 2 0.99 -16.32 -17.63
CA PRO A 2 0.80 -15.83 -16.27
C PRO A 2 0.57 -14.31 -16.29
N ALA A 3 -0.38 -13.82 -15.49
CA ALA A 3 -0.76 -12.40 -15.40
C ALA A 3 -0.92 -11.98 -13.93
N ILE A 4 -0.39 -10.81 -13.58
CA ILE A 4 -0.57 -10.19 -12.25
C ILE A 4 -1.49 -8.98 -12.38
N THR A 5 -2.20 -8.67 -11.30
CA THR A 5 -2.88 -7.39 -11.11
C THR A 5 -2.38 -6.77 -9.81
N THR A 6 -2.38 -5.44 -9.72
CA THR A 6 -2.00 -4.74 -8.49
C THR A 6 -2.88 -5.13 -7.31
N ALA A 7 -4.20 -5.23 -7.51
CA ALA A 7 -5.13 -5.68 -6.48
C ALA A 7 -4.80 -7.11 -5.99
N GLY A 8 -4.52 -8.05 -6.91
CA GLY A 8 -4.11 -9.40 -6.54
C GLY A 8 -2.75 -9.45 -5.84
N ALA A 9 -1.82 -8.59 -6.23
CA ALA A 9 -0.51 -8.46 -5.60
C ALA A 9 -0.62 -7.87 -4.18
N ALA A 10 -1.48 -6.87 -3.98
CA ALA A 10 -1.77 -6.31 -2.65
C ALA A 10 -2.36 -7.37 -1.72
N VAL A 11 -3.37 -8.12 -2.19
CA VAL A 11 -3.94 -9.24 -1.42
C VAL A 11 -2.85 -10.25 -1.02
N ALA A 12 -2.00 -10.66 -1.98
CA ALA A 12 -0.95 -11.63 -1.71
C ALA A 12 0.08 -11.11 -0.69
N ALA A 13 0.53 -9.86 -0.84
CA ALA A 13 1.50 -9.24 0.06
C ALA A 13 0.95 -9.08 1.48
N LEU A 14 -0.28 -8.56 1.61
CA LEU A 14 -0.93 -8.37 2.91
C LEU A 14 -1.23 -9.72 3.59
N THR A 15 -1.61 -10.74 2.82
CA THR A 15 -1.81 -12.11 3.33
C THR A 15 -0.49 -12.71 3.82
N GLN A 16 0.59 -12.59 3.05
CA GLN A 16 1.90 -13.10 3.43
C GLN A 16 2.45 -12.41 4.68
N ALA A 17 2.18 -11.12 4.85
CA ALA A 17 2.56 -10.36 6.02
C ALA A 17 1.62 -10.55 7.22
N GLU A 18 0.61 -11.42 7.10
CA GLU A 18 -0.37 -11.74 8.15
C GLU A 18 -1.05 -10.48 8.75
N VAL A 19 -1.29 -9.47 7.92
CA VAL A 19 -1.89 -8.19 8.33
C VAL A 19 -3.33 -8.41 8.78
N LYS A 20 -3.68 -7.89 9.97
CA LYS A 20 -5.03 -8.02 10.54
C LYS A 20 -5.74 -6.69 10.72
N ARG A 21 -5.00 -5.61 10.96
CA ARG A 21 -5.55 -4.27 11.22
C ARG A 21 -4.86 -3.27 10.30
N LEU A 22 -5.52 -2.93 9.20
CA LEU A 22 -4.95 -2.10 8.15
C LEU A 22 -5.38 -0.64 8.30
N ALA A 23 -4.41 0.27 8.24
CA ALA A 23 -4.67 1.67 7.89
C ALA A 23 -4.61 1.83 6.36
N LEU A 24 -5.66 2.38 5.75
CA LEU A 24 -5.78 2.52 4.29
C LEU A 24 -5.63 3.99 3.86
N LEU A 25 -4.55 4.32 3.16
CA LEU A 25 -4.31 5.66 2.63
C LEU A 25 -4.44 5.63 1.11
N THR A 26 -5.38 6.39 0.55
CA THR A 26 -5.61 6.41 -0.90
C THR A 26 -5.65 7.85 -1.44
N PRO A 27 -5.22 8.06 -2.68
CA PRO A 27 -5.33 9.36 -3.33
C PRO A 27 -6.74 9.63 -3.88
N TYR A 28 -7.63 8.63 -3.91
CA TYR A 28 -8.90 8.65 -4.65
C TYR A 28 -10.01 9.40 -3.91
N PRO A 29 -11.19 9.59 -4.53
CA PRO A 29 -12.42 9.97 -3.82
C PRO A 29 -12.83 8.95 -2.76
N GLU A 30 -13.57 9.44 -1.76
CA GLU A 30 -14.04 8.66 -0.62
C GLU A 30 -14.77 7.37 -1.03
N GLN A 31 -15.69 7.47 -2.00
CA GLN A 31 -16.44 6.30 -2.47
C GLN A 31 -15.53 5.18 -3.00
N MET A 32 -14.46 5.53 -3.72
CA MET A 32 -13.52 4.55 -4.24
C MET A 32 -12.68 3.93 -3.12
N THR A 33 -12.31 4.74 -2.12
CA THR A 33 -11.62 4.25 -0.91
C THR A 33 -12.45 3.22 -0.17
N LEU A 34 -13.75 3.47 0.01
CA LEU A 34 -14.65 2.53 0.69
C LEU A 34 -14.84 1.22 -0.10
N MET A 35 -14.89 1.29 -1.44
CA MET A 35 -14.93 0.10 -2.29
C MET A 35 -13.64 -0.73 -2.17
N GLU A 36 -12.48 -0.08 -2.12
CA GLU A 36 -11.20 -0.77 -1.93
C GLU A 36 -11.10 -1.39 -0.53
N GLN A 37 -11.56 -0.69 0.50
CA GLN A 37 -11.70 -1.24 1.84
C GLN A 37 -12.56 -2.51 1.84
N GLU A 38 -13.77 -2.47 1.28
CA GLU A 38 -14.65 -3.63 1.22
C GLU A 38 -14.00 -4.81 0.49
N PHE A 39 -13.31 -4.52 -0.62
CA PHE A 39 -12.58 -5.54 -1.38
C PHE A 39 -11.47 -6.20 -0.54
N LEU A 40 -10.66 -5.40 0.17
CA LEU A 40 -9.55 -5.92 0.98
C LEU A 40 -10.07 -6.74 2.17
N GLU A 41 -11.06 -6.24 2.91
CA GLU A 41 -11.68 -6.97 4.05
C GLU A 41 -12.34 -8.28 3.61
N LYS A 42 -12.86 -8.35 2.38
CA LYS A 42 -13.47 -9.57 1.83
C LYS A 42 -12.43 -10.60 1.37
N THR A 43 -11.25 -10.15 0.95
CA THR A 43 -10.30 -10.99 0.19
C THR A 43 -9.09 -11.40 1.02
N VAL A 44 -8.62 -10.55 1.94
CA VAL A 44 -7.51 -10.87 2.84
C VAL A 44 -8.07 -11.50 4.12
N PRO A 45 -7.64 -12.72 4.49
CA PRO A 45 -8.14 -13.41 5.68
C PRO A 45 -7.95 -12.58 6.97
N ASP A 46 -8.99 -12.51 7.79
CA ASP A 46 -9.01 -11.81 9.10
C ASP A 46 -8.62 -10.33 9.08
N LEU A 47 -8.52 -9.71 7.90
CA LEU A 47 -8.15 -8.30 7.77
C LEU A 47 -9.36 -7.40 8.02
N LYS A 48 -9.14 -6.39 8.87
CA LYS A 48 -10.05 -5.26 9.07
C LYS A 48 -9.34 -3.96 8.75
N VAL A 49 -9.98 -3.09 7.98
CA VAL A 49 -9.52 -1.70 7.84
C VAL A 49 -9.98 -0.94 9.08
N VAL A 50 -9.02 -0.56 9.92
CA VAL A 50 -9.29 0.13 11.21
C VAL A 50 -9.29 1.64 11.08
N SER A 51 -8.68 2.17 10.02
CA SER A 51 -8.72 3.58 9.65
C SER A 51 -8.53 3.73 8.14
N HIS A 52 -9.12 4.78 7.57
CA HIS A 52 -8.84 5.17 6.19
C HIS A 52 -8.70 6.68 6.06
N ARG A 53 -7.91 7.11 5.07
CA ARG A 53 -7.76 8.51 4.66
C ARG A 53 -7.75 8.59 3.15
N SER A 54 -8.56 9.52 2.63
CA SER A 54 -8.78 9.77 1.21
C SER A 54 -8.31 11.19 0.89
N LEU A 55 -7.46 11.36 -0.14
CA LEU A 55 -7.04 12.70 -0.60
C LEU A 55 -8.07 13.32 -1.56
N SER A 56 -9.11 12.58 -1.95
CA SER A 56 -10.19 13.05 -2.82
C SER A 56 -9.76 13.57 -4.20
N VAL A 57 -8.68 13.02 -4.76
CA VAL A 57 -8.20 13.36 -6.11
C VAL A 57 -8.88 12.46 -7.13
N SER A 58 -9.71 13.04 -8.00
CA SER A 58 -10.52 12.29 -8.98
C SER A 58 -9.83 12.04 -10.32
N SER A 59 -8.71 12.72 -10.60
CA SER A 59 -7.99 12.61 -11.87
C SER A 59 -6.69 11.83 -11.70
N GLY A 60 -6.50 10.78 -12.51
CA GLY A 60 -5.25 10.02 -12.53
C GLY A 60 -4.03 10.91 -12.78
N LEU A 61 -4.10 11.88 -13.70
CA LEU A 61 -3.00 12.82 -13.95
C LEU A 61 -2.65 13.64 -12.71
N ALA A 62 -3.67 14.15 -12.01
CA ALA A 62 -3.46 14.91 -10.78
C ALA A 62 -2.85 14.05 -9.66
N ILE A 63 -3.15 12.75 -9.60
CA ILE A 63 -2.48 11.81 -8.67
C ILE A 63 -0.99 11.68 -9.01
N GLY A 64 -0.65 11.68 -10.31
CA GLY A 64 0.74 11.64 -10.79
C GLY A 64 1.54 12.89 -10.47
N ASP A 65 0.87 14.03 -10.40
CA ASP A 65 1.45 15.33 -10.06
C ASP A 65 1.61 15.54 -8.55
N LEU A 66 1.06 14.65 -7.71
CA LEU A 66 1.28 14.72 -6.27
C LEU A 66 2.77 14.53 -5.96
N GLU A 67 3.37 15.52 -5.30
CA GLU A 67 4.73 15.40 -4.81
C GLU A 67 4.83 14.26 -3.79
N PRO A 68 5.94 13.48 -3.78
CA PRO A 68 6.12 12.38 -2.83
C PRO A 68 5.94 12.80 -1.36
N VAL A 69 6.33 14.02 -1.01
CA VAL A 69 6.15 14.58 0.34
C VAL A 69 4.69 14.56 0.81
N VAL A 70 3.72 14.64 -0.12
CA VAL A 70 2.30 14.52 0.22
C VAL A 70 2.00 13.14 0.79
N ALA A 71 2.54 12.07 0.20
CA ALA A 71 2.36 10.72 0.73
C ALA A 71 2.92 10.58 2.14
N TYR A 72 4.11 11.15 2.38
CA TYR A 72 4.73 11.17 3.72
C TYR A 72 3.89 11.95 4.72
N ARG A 73 3.48 13.18 4.37
CA ARG A 73 2.66 13.99 5.26
C ARG A 73 1.34 13.31 5.60
N GLU A 74 0.66 12.73 4.61
CA GLU A 74 -0.61 12.06 4.85
C GLU A 74 -0.47 10.72 5.60
N SER A 75 0.69 10.05 5.51
CA SER A 75 0.98 8.88 6.35
C SER A 75 1.15 9.23 7.83
N GLN A 76 1.58 10.47 8.13
CA GLN A 76 1.63 10.99 9.51
C GLN A 76 0.26 11.48 10.00
N ASN A 77 -0.68 11.79 9.10
CA ASN A 77 -2.00 12.34 9.43
C ASN A 77 -3.12 11.29 9.51
N ILE A 78 -2.85 10.05 9.09
CA ILE A 78 -3.79 8.93 9.25
C ILE A 78 -3.60 8.29 10.64
N ASP A 79 -4.70 7.90 11.28
CA ASP A 79 -4.63 7.21 12.57
C ASP A 79 -4.11 5.78 12.39
N THR A 80 -2.90 5.52 12.88
CA THR A 80 -2.27 4.20 12.86
C THR A 80 -2.27 3.53 14.24
N SER A 81 -2.91 4.12 15.26
CA SER A 81 -2.80 3.67 16.65
C SER A 81 -3.29 2.24 16.90
N GLN A 82 -4.22 1.76 16.10
CA GLN A 82 -4.74 0.39 16.14
C GLN A 82 -4.25 -0.48 14.96
N ALA A 83 -3.51 0.10 14.01
CA ALA A 83 -3.08 -0.60 12.81
C ALA A 83 -1.81 -1.42 13.06
N ASP A 84 -1.69 -2.58 12.42
CA ASP A 84 -0.45 -3.35 12.31
C ASP A 84 0.23 -3.21 10.94
N ALA A 85 -0.41 -2.54 9.97
CA ALA A 85 0.23 -2.10 8.74
C ALA A 85 -0.46 -0.87 8.13
N LEU A 86 0.28 -0.14 7.30
CA LEU A 86 -0.25 0.93 6.43
C LEU A 86 -0.17 0.49 4.97
N PHE A 87 -1.25 0.70 4.20
CA PHE A 87 -1.25 0.52 2.75
C PHE A 87 -1.53 1.84 2.02
N LEU A 88 -0.58 2.26 1.18
CA LEU A 88 -0.73 3.37 0.25
C LEU A 88 -1.22 2.86 -1.11
N SER A 89 -2.50 3.02 -1.39
CA SER A 89 -3.07 2.68 -2.70
C SER A 89 -2.74 3.74 -3.75
N GLY A 90 -2.73 3.38 -5.03
CA GLY A 90 -2.44 4.30 -6.14
C GLY A 90 -1.22 3.93 -6.95
N THR A 91 -1.42 3.38 -8.15
CA THR A 91 -0.31 3.06 -9.07
C THR A 91 0.31 4.30 -9.71
N ASN A 92 -0.46 5.39 -9.85
CA ASN A 92 0.08 6.66 -10.33
C ASN A 92 0.65 7.54 -9.22
N TRP A 93 0.73 7.05 -7.97
CA TRP A 93 1.23 7.83 -6.83
C TRP A 93 2.66 7.42 -6.46
N ARG A 94 3.56 8.40 -6.39
CA ARG A 94 5.00 8.20 -6.20
C ARG A 94 5.35 8.01 -4.72
N THR A 95 5.29 6.78 -4.24
CA THR A 95 5.44 6.45 -2.81
C THR A 95 6.65 5.58 -2.46
N VAL A 96 7.20 4.84 -3.42
CA VAL A 96 8.17 3.76 -3.20
C VAL A 96 9.45 4.21 -2.48
N ASP A 97 9.98 5.38 -2.84
CA ASP A 97 11.23 5.91 -2.27
C ASP A 97 11.11 6.32 -0.79
N LEU A 98 9.88 6.42 -0.27
CA LEU A 98 9.60 6.89 1.08
C LEU A 98 9.23 5.77 2.06
N LEU A 99 9.02 4.55 1.57
CA LEU A 99 8.48 3.45 2.39
C LEU A 99 9.37 3.14 3.58
N ARG A 100 10.69 3.06 3.38
CA ARG A 100 11.65 2.79 4.47
C ARG A 100 11.61 3.85 5.57
N MET A 101 11.48 5.12 5.18
CA MET A 101 11.36 6.23 6.12
C MET A 101 10.04 6.17 6.88
N MET A 102 8.93 5.95 6.18
CA MET A 102 7.61 5.82 6.79
C MET A 102 7.54 4.64 7.77
N GLU A 103 8.11 3.49 7.43
CA GLU A 103 8.21 2.33 8.33
C GLU A 103 8.99 2.67 9.62
N SER A 104 10.12 3.38 9.47
CA SER A 104 10.94 3.80 10.60
C SER A 104 10.19 4.75 11.54
N ASP A 105 9.43 5.69 10.97
CA ASP A 105 8.72 6.72 11.75
C ASP A 105 7.45 6.17 12.39
N LEU A 106 6.72 5.30 11.70
CA LEU A 106 5.45 4.74 12.17
C LEU A 106 5.63 3.49 13.04
N GLY A 107 6.77 2.79 12.93
CA GLY A 107 7.03 1.55 13.66
C GLY A 107 6.22 0.34 13.19
N ILE A 108 5.51 0.46 12.06
CA ILE A 108 4.71 -0.61 11.44
C ILE A 108 5.10 -0.77 9.95
N PRO A 109 4.94 -1.96 9.35
CA PRO A 109 5.14 -2.18 7.92
C PRO A 109 4.31 -1.24 7.05
N VAL A 110 4.91 -0.77 5.94
CA VAL A 110 4.26 0.13 4.99
C VAL A 110 4.33 -0.46 3.59
N PHE A 111 3.15 -0.67 3.01
CA PHE A 111 2.97 -1.24 1.67
C PHE A 111 2.55 -0.15 0.69
N SER A 112 2.97 -0.25 -0.57
CA SER A 112 2.38 0.56 -1.64
C SER A 112 1.93 -0.29 -2.83
N ALA A 113 0.93 0.20 -3.57
CA ALA A 113 0.44 -0.44 -4.80
C ALA A 113 1.56 -0.77 -5.80
N ASN A 114 2.52 0.15 -5.98
CA ASN A 114 3.65 -0.04 -6.88
C ASN A 114 4.64 -1.10 -6.34
N GLN A 115 4.99 -1.02 -5.05
CA GLN A 115 5.89 -1.98 -4.38
C GLN A 115 5.34 -3.41 -4.43
N VAL A 116 4.08 -3.63 -4.03
CA VAL A 116 3.50 -4.99 -4.03
C VAL A 116 3.40 -5.56 -5.45
N THR A 117 3.13 -4.71 -6.45
CA THR A 117 3.11 -5.14 -7.86
C THR A 117 4.49 -5.59 -8.33
N MET A 118 5.54 -4.81 -8.02
CA MET A 118 6.92 -5.17 -8.35
C MET A 118 7.36 -6.45 -7.63
N TRP A 119 7.08 -6.54 -6.33
CA TRP A 119 7.34 -7.74 -5.52
C TRP A 119 6.71 -8.99 -6.14
N ALA A 120 5.42 -8.94 -6.50
CA ALA A 120 4.73 -10.07 -7.12
C ALA A 120 5.28 -10.43 -8.51
N ALA A 121 5.69 -9.42 -9.30
CA ALA A 121 6.30 -9.62 -10.61
C ALA A 121 7.66 -10.34 -10.49
N LEU A 122 8.54 -9.82 -9.62
CA LEU A 122 9.87 -10.36 -9.37
C LEU A 122 9.80 -11.79 -8.84
N GLY A 123 8.94 -12.04 -7.85
CA GLY A 123 8.73 -13.37 -7.29
C GLY A 123 8.29 -14.40 -8.35
N ARG A 124 7.41 -14.01 -9.28
CA ARG A 124 7.00 -14.89 -10.39
C ARG A 124 8.09 -15.16 -11.42
N LEU A 125 9.06 -14.26 -11.55
CA LEU A 125 10.21 -14.42 -12.42
C LEU A 125 11.38 -15.13 -11.72
N GLY A 126 11.27 -15.43 -10.42
CA GLY A 126 12.37 -15.98 -9.62
C GLY A 126 13.55 -15.00 -9.49
N ILE A 127 13.29 -13.70 -9.60
CA ILE A 127 14.29 -12.65 -9.46
C ILE A 127 14.24 -12.11 -8.03
N PRO A 128 15.36 -12.05 -7.30
CA PRO A 128 15.37 -11.51 -5.94
C PRO A 128 15.05 -10.02 -5.94
N ALA A 129 14.36 -9.57 -4.89
CA ALA A 129 14.09 -8.15 -4.68
C ALA A 129 15.37 -7.40 -4.29
N ARG A 130 15.41 -6.10 -4.61
CA ARG A 130 16.49 -5.22 -4.15
C ARG A 130 16.08 -4.59 -2.81
N PRO A 131 16.94 -4.62 -1.79
CA PRO A 131 16.63 -4.00 -0.50
C PRO A 131 16.62 -2.46 -0.59
N GLY A 132 15.99 -1.83 0.40
CA GLY A 132 15.90 -0.38 0.57
C GLY A 132 14.56 0.23 0.14
N PHE A 133 13.63 -0.59 -0.37
CA PHE A 133 12.30 -0.15 -0.83
C PHE A 133 11.18 -0.64 0.09
N GLY A 134 11.42 -0.64 1.40
CA GLY A 134 10.50 -1.11 2.45
C GLY A 134 10.67 -2.59 2.79
N GLY A 135 10.17 -2.99 3.97
CA GLY A 135 10.39 -4.30 4.57
C GLY A 135 9.95 -5.48 3.70
N LEU A 136 8.90 -5.31 2.87
CA LEU A 136 8.47 -6.34 1.93
C LEU A 136 9.58 -6.72 0.93
N MET A 137 10.31 -5.74 0.41
CA MET A 137 11.38 -5.93 -0.58
C MET A 137 12.70 -6.37 0.07
N ASP A 138 12.87 -6.15 1.38
CA ASP A 138 14.05 -6.55 2.13
C ASP A 138 14.02 -8.04 2.54
N GLN A 139 12.83 -8.64 2.55
CA GLN A 139 12.58 -10.03 2.99
C GLN A 139 12.40 -11.03 1.82
N SER A 140 12.49 -10.56 0.57
CA SER A 140 12.15 -11.33 -0.65
C SER A 140 13.34 -11.71 -1.53
#